data_AF-A0A9C7PUG4-F1
#
_entry.id   AF-A0A9C7PUG4-F1
#
_cell.length_a   1.000
_cell.length_b   1.000
_cell.length_c   1.000
_cell.angle_alpha   90.00
_cell.angle_beta   90.00
_cell.angle_gamma   90.00
#
_symmetry.space_group_name_H-M   'P 1'
#
loop_
_entity.id
_entity.type
_entity.pdbx_description
1 polymer ?
#
loop_
_entity_poly.entity_id
_entity_poly.type
_entity_poly.pdbx_seq_one_letter_code
_entity_poly.pdbx_strand_id
1 'polypeptide(L)'
;MSTCIKHSVSSPFISESCVVCMDLAADVELRPCTHAVICRKCISLLDDEKCPVCRSKVDKIRIRGFNDVYSLHGVRSQSIQQEETGEKQSNLSQAAQEEESCPPEYSTTRESSCLERKDSGGTNESYTFSLEAVLERRRFHEEVIRKHTYQVAITGSKDVSFHSFASSLRELFPMKHEPTFLYDSIQWIQQSLNYCLDAGMNNAKEESNLKNMLTLEKFIDTYSSAESFLPNVEVGGVPVHLEDLSIWELLYNLRCQANSEFDVLVLCCDALSKRSFEELLSLDELLRNRYAQHATRIWAVLNFDDVQIAHSSNGVPREIIESELVRIPAKQRPSDLFFLRENSLFKFWHRELMSQVIHHAQKHRQLVMVDNAKDTKKQGFCSCM
;
A
#
# COMPACT_ATOMS: atom_id res chain seq x y z
N MET A 1 -38.26 38.04 -1.60
CA MET A 1 -37.27 37.68 -0.57
C MET A 1 -37.64 36.30 -0.04
N SER A 2 -37.06 35.23 -0.60
CA SER A 2 -37.34 33.86 -0.19
C SER A 2 -36.56 33.56 1.09
N THR A 3 -37.27 33.44 2.21
CA THR A 3 -36.72 32.94 3.47
C THR A 3 -36.43 31.45 3.32
N CYS A 4 -35.15 31.09 3.15
CA CYS A 4 -34.69 29.71 3.27
C CYS A 4 -35.02 29.20 4.67
N ILE A 5 -35.97 28.27 4.74
CA ILE A 5 -36.30 27.49 5.94
C ILE A 5 -35.03 26.70 6.30
N LYS A 6 -34.39 27.06 7.41
CA LYS A 6 -33.25 26.33 7.96
C LYS A 6 -33.77 24.97 8.44
N HIS A 7 -33.52 23.93 7.65
CA HIS A 7 -33.90 22.56 8.00
C HIS A 7 -33.32 22.15 9.36
N SER A 8 -34.20 21.52 10.12
CA SER A 8 -34.01 20.86 11.40
C SER A 8 -32.64 20.19 11.55
N VAL A 9 -31.97 20.51 12.66
CA VAL A 9 -30.76 19.83 13.15
C VAL A 9 -31.05 18.33 13.17
N SER A 10 -30.49 17.59 12.20
CA SER A 10 -30.51 16.12 12.22
C SER A 10 -29.91 15.68 13.55
N SER A 11 -30.61 14.84 14.30
CA SER A 11 -30.12 14.30 15.56
C SER A 11 -28.70 13.74 15.37
N PRO A 12 -27.76 13.99 16.28
CA PRO A 12 -26.40 13.48 16.16
C PRO A 12 -26.46 11.95 16.19
N PHE A 13 -26.29 11.32 15.03
CA PHE A 13 -26.08 9.89 14.94
C PHE A 13 -24.67 9.58 15.46
N ILE A 14 -24.61 8.80 16.53
CA ILE A 14 -23.37 8.34 17.17
C ILE A 14 -23.38 6.82 17.04
N SER A 15 -22.34 6.28 16.43
CA SER A 15 -22.09 4.84 16.38
C SER A 15 -21.02 4.49 17.40
N GLU A 16 -21.07 3.28 17.97
CA GLU A 16 -19.98 2.77 18.82
C GLU A 16 -18.80 2.28 17.96
N SER A 17 -19.10 1.71 16.79
CA SER A 17 -18.12 1.22 15.81
C SER A 17 -18.06 2.08 14.55
N CYS A 18 -16.90 2.07 13.91
CA CYS A 18 -16.63 2.76 12.65
C CYS A 18 -17.49 2.18 11.53
N VAL A 19 -18.26 3.01 10.83
CA VAL A 19 -19.13 2.56 9.73
C VAL A 19 -18.36 2.17 8.46
N VAL A 20 -17.05 2.48 8.40
CA VAL A 20 -16.18 2.18 7.26
C VAL A 20 -15.54 0.80 7.42
N CYS A 21 -14.77 0.57 8.49
CA CYS A 21 -14.13 -0.73 8.72
C CYS A 21 -14.97 -1.71 9.54
N MET A 22 -15.99 -1.24 10.27
CA MET A 22 -16.78 -2.03 11.24
C MET A 22 -15.99 -2.66 12.40
N ASP A 23 -14.67 -2.47 12.45
CA ASP A 23 -13.78 -3.09 13.44
C ASP A 23 -13.43 -2.16 14.61
N LEU A 24 -13.07 -0.90 14.30
CA LEU A 24 -12.53 0.04 15.29
C LEU A 24 -13.61 0.96 15.85
N ALA A 25 -13.40 1.51 17.04
CA ALA A 25 -14.32 2.46 17.66
C ALA A 25 -14.50 3.75 16.83
N ALA A 26 -15.73 4.26 16.74
CA ALA A 26 -16.05 5.52 16.05
C ALA A 26 -15.76 6.74 16.93
N ASP A 27 -14.49 7.07 17.07
CA ASP A 27 -13.99 8.09 17.98
C ASP A 27 -13.73 9.46 17.32
N VAL A 28 -14.08 9.62 16.04
CA VAL A 28 -13.99 10.89 15.31
C VAL A 28 -15.38 11.47 15.07
N GLU A 29 -15.60 12.67 15.60
CA GLU A 29 -16.80 13.48 15.39
C GLU A 29 -16.59 14.47 14.23
N LEU A 30 -17.49 14.43 13.24
CA LEU A 30 -17.44 15.26 12.03
C LEU A 30 -18.26 16.54 12.23
N ARG A 31 -17.68 17.70 11.93
CA ARG A 31 -18.34 19.02 12.04
C ARG A 31 -18.60 19.62 10.65
N PRO A 32 -19.78 20.22 10.41
CA PRO A 32 -20.75 20.67 11.40
C PRO A 32 -21.86 19.66 11.74
N CYS A 33 -21.97 18.53 11.05
CA CYS A 33 -23.09 17.59 11.20
C CYS A 33 -23.10 16.76 12.49
N THR A 34 -22.06 16.84 13.32
CA THR A 34 -21.85 16.18 14.63
C THR A 34 -21.92 14.65 14.65
N HIS A 35 -21.99 14.00 13.48
CA HIS A 35 -21.89 12.55 13.35
C HIS A 35 -20.55 12.02 13.85
N ALA A 36 -20.59 11.06 14.76
CA ALA A 36 -19.41 10.35 15.26
C ALA A 36 -19.52 8.89 14.84
N VAL A 37 -19.00 8.58 13.66
CA VAL A 37 -19.26 7.33 12.95
C VAL A 37 -18.01 6.72 12.33
N ILE A 38 -16.85 7.35 12.46
CA ILE A 38 -15.62 6.94 11.81
C ILE A 38 -14.48 6.89 12.83
N CYS A 39 -13.55 5.96 12.65
CA CYS A 39 -12.36 5.87 13.48
C CYS A 39 -11.22 6.72 12.93
N ARG A 40 -10.17 6.92 13.73
CA ARG A 40 -8.96 7.67 13.34
C ARG A 40 -8.17 7.08 12.18
N LYS A 41 -8.30 5.76 11.91
CA LYS A 41 -7.67 5.14 10.74
C LYS A 41 -8.45 5.43 9.46
N CYS A 42 -9.77 5.25 9.50
CA CYS A 42 -10.61 5.42 8.31
C CYS A 42 -10.87 6.87 7.93
N ILE A 43 -10.71 7.85 8.84
CA ILE A 43 -10.91 9.27 8.50
C ILE A 43 -9.94 9.74 7.41
N SER A 44 -8.72 9.22 7.39
CA SER A 44 -7.78 9.52 6.31
C SER A 44 -8.21 8.87 5.00
N LEU A 45 -8.96 7.77 5.00
CA LEU A 45 -9.41 7.08 3.78
C LEU A 45 -10.59 7.76 3.06
N LEU A 46 -11.11 8.89 3.55
CA LEU A 46 -12.21 9.59 2.88
C LEU A 46 -11.75 10.27 1.58
N ASP A 47 -12.42 10.01 0.46
CA ASP A 47 -12.07 10.62 -0.83
C ASP A 47 -12.48 12.10 -0.92
N ASP A 48 -13.54 12.50 -0.20
CA ASP A 48 -14.06 13.86 -0.20
C ASP A 48 -14.31 14.41 1.21
N GLU A 49 -14.49 15.73 1.31
CA GLU A 49 -14.82 16.43 2.56
C GLU A 49 -16.30 16.25 2.93
N LYS A 50 -16.85 15.04 2.85
CA LYS A 50 -18.27 14.78 3.16
C LYS A 50 -18.43 13.71 4.22
N CYS A 51 -19.47 13.89 5.02
CA CYS A 51 -19.88 12.89 6.00
C CYS A 51 -20.40 11.64 5.27
N PRO A 52 -19.92 10.42 5.60
CA PRO A 52 -20.40 9.19 4.96
C PRO A 52 -21.88 8.90 5.22
N VAL A 53 -22.45 9.46 6.29
CA VAL A 53 -23.85 9.24 6.70
C VAL A 53 -24.80 10.24 6.04
N CYS A 54 -24.60 11.54 6.27
CA CYS A 54 -25.53 12.58 5.78
C CYS A 54 -25.05 13.32 4.53
N ARG A 55 -23.84 13.02 4.04
CA ARG A 55 -23.21 13.67 2.88
C ARG A 55 -23.01 15.20 3.03
N SER A 56 -23.27 15.77 4.20
CA SER A 56 -22.95 17.17 4.49
C SER A 56 -21.44 17.39 4.41
N LYS A 57 -21.04 18.58 3.93
CA LYS A 57 -19.64 19.00 3.92
C LYS A 57 -19.08 18.99 5.35
N VAL A 58 -17.87 18.45 5.53
CA VAL A 58 -17.15 18.37 6.80
C VAL A 58 -15.95 19.30 6.75
N ASP A 59 -15.95 20.31 7.61
CA ASP A 59 -14.86 21.30 7.67
C ASP A 59 -13.82 20.89 8.72
N LYS A 60 -14.29 20.34 9.84
CA LYS A 60 -13.45 20.00 10.99
C LYS A 60 -13.79 18.64 11.53
N ILE A 61 -12.82 18.02 12.16
CA ILE A 61 -12.98 16.78 12.90
C ILE A 61 -12.57 17.00 14.35
N ARG A 62 -13.28 16.37 15.27
CA ARG A 62 -12.98 16.39 16.70
C ARG A 62 -12.75 14.95 17.17
N ILE A 63 -11.59 14.70 17.76
CA ILE A 63 -11.24 13.38 18.30
C ILE A 63 -11.75 13.29 19.74
N ARG A 64 -12.49 12.23 20.04
CA ARG A 64 -13.08 11.94 21.35
C ARG A 64 -12.20 10.96 22.14
N GLY A 65 -12.15 11.14 23.46
CA GLY A 65 -11.72 10.09 24.39
C GLY A 65 -10.27 9.61 24.20
N PHE A 66 -9.30 10.52 24.13
CA PHE A 66 -7.90 10.12 24.15
C PHE A 66 -7.48 9.71 25.55
N ASN A 67 -7.77 8.47 25.92
CA ASN A 67 -7.03 7.80 26.97
C ASN A 67 -5.80 7.19 26.29
N ASP A 68 -4.58 7.54 26.75
CA ASP A 68 -3.24 7.19 26.23
C ASP A 68 -2.96 5.67 26.00
N VAL A 69 -3.97 4.81 26.09
CA VAL A 69 -3.86 3.34 26.05
C VAL A 69 -3.58 2.81 24.63
N TYR A 70 -3.91 3.56 23.58
CA TYR A 70 -3.57 3.19 22.20
C TYR A 70 -2.27 3.85 21.77
N SER A 71 -1.15 3.29 22.21
CA SER A 71 0.13 3.54 21.55
C SER A 71 0.03 3.00 20.12
N LEU A 72 0.07 3.89 19.13
CA LEU A 72 0.06 3.60 17.68
C LEU A 72 1.14 2.61 17.20
N HIS A 73 2.03 2.15 18.09
CA HIS A 73 3.09 1.17 17.80
C HIS A 73 2.66 -0.31 17.86
N GLY A 74 1.40 -0.63 18.18
CA GLY A 74 0.96 -2.01 18.36
C GLY A 74 0.70 -2.84 17.08
N VAL A 75 0.73 -2.24 15.87
CA VAL A 75 0.25 -2.92 14.64
C VAL A 75 1.39 -3.42 13.73
N ARG A 76 2.67 -3.13 14.00
CA ARG A 76 3.75 -3.43 13.03
C ARG A 76 4.62 -4.66 13.29
N SER A 77 4.24 -5.54 14.21
CA SER A 77 4.99 -6.77 14.51
C SER A 77 4.13 -8.03 14.49
N GLN A 78 3.41 -8.29 13.40
CA GLN A 78 3.08 -9.67 13.06
C GLN A 78 4.26 -10.23 12.26
N SER A 79 5.25 -10.75 12.98
CA SER A 79 6.21 -11.68 12.43
C SER A 79 5.45 -12.80 11.73
N ILE A 80 5.74 -13.01 10.45
CA ILE A 80 5.38 -14.20 9.68
C ILE A 80 5.93 -15.40 10.46
N GLN A 81 5.09 -16.03 11.29
CA GLN A 81 5.37 -17.36 11.79
C GLN A 81 5.09 -18.29 10.61
N GLN A 82 6.16 -18.74 9.96
CA GLN A 82 6.10 -19.89 9.06
C GLN A 82 5.60 -21.08 9.89
N GLU A 83 4.37 -21.52 9.60
CA GLU A 83 3.90 -22.84 9.99
C GLU A 83 4.77 -23.88 9.26
N GLU A 84 5.77 -24.42 9.95
CA GLU A 84 6.41 -25.67 9.56
C GLU A 84 5.39 -26.79 9.72
N THR A 85 4.69 -27.13 8.63
CA THR A 85 3.98 -28.40 8.50
C THR A 85 5.00 -29.54 8.48
N GLY A 86 5.28 -30.12 9.65
CA GLY A 86 5.98 -31.39 9.78
C GLY A 86 5.03 -32.56 9.51
N GLU A 87 5.15 -33.19 8.34
CA GLU A 87 4.62 -34.54 8.10
C GLU A 87 5.72 -35.59 8.15
N LYS A 88 5.54 -36.53 9.08
CA LYS A 88 5.82 -37.98 9.01
C LYS A 88 7.27 -38.47 8.94
N GLN A 89 7.72 -39.07 10.06
CA GLN A 89 8.26 -40.43 10.03
C GLN A 89 7.71 -41.26 11.20
N SER A 90 7.11 -42.38 10.84
CA SER A 90 6.66 -43.50 11.68
C SER A 90 7.83 -44.31 12.21
N ASN A 91 7.77 -44.80 13.47
CA ASN A 91 7.90 -46.23 13.79
C ASN A 91 7.86 -46.53 15.31
N LEU A 92 6.99 -47.51 15.63
CA LEU A 92 7.11 -48.60 16.62
C LEU A 92 7.29 -48.34 18.14
N SER A 93 6.25 -48.79 18.87
CA SER A 93 6.28 -49.81 19.94
C SER A 93 6.27 -49.41 21.43
N GLN A 94 5.16 -49.82 22.06
CA GLN A 94 5.03 -50.57 23.33
C GLN A 94 5.14 -49.89 24.71
N ALA A 95 3.99 -49.95 25.41
CA ALA A 95 3.74 -50.61 26.70
C ALA A 95 3.97 -49.88 28.06
N ALA A 96 3.06 -50.25 28.99
CA ALA A 96 2.97 -50.07 30.45
C ALA A 96 2.59 -48.66 30.95
N GLN A 97 1.43 -48.42 31.60
CA GLN A 97 0.88 -48.85 32.92
C GLN A 97 1.63 -48.31 34.15
N GLU A 98 0.83 -47.99 35.17
CA GLU A 98 1.13 -47.53 36.56
C GLU A 98 1.42 -46.03 36.73
N GLU A 99 1.02 -45.34 37.80
CA GLU A 99 0.05 -45.48 38.91
C GLU A 99 0.00 -44.09 39.60
N GLU A 100 -1.05 -43.84 40.36
CA GLU A 100 -1.17 -42.97 41.55
C GLU A 100 -0.31 -41.69 41.72
N SER A 101 -0.98 -40.54 41.95
CA SER A 101 -1.03 -39.84 43.26
C SER A 101 -1.25 -38.31 43.12
N CYS A 102 -2.30 -37.80 43.78
CA CYS A 102 -2.36 -36.46 44.39
C CYS A 102 -1.75 -36.54 45.81
N PRO A 103 -1.46 -35.46 46.60
CA PRO A 103 -1.92 -34.05 46.54
C PRO A 103 -0.77 -33.06 46.97
N PRO A 104 -0.95 -31.91 47.70
CA PRO A 104 -2.02 -30.92 47.83
C PRO A 104 -1.59 -29.44 47.57
N GLU A 105 -2.60 -28.57 47.49
CA GLU A 105 -2.70 -27.19 48.00
C GLU A 105 -1.47 -26.27 48.12
N TYR A 106 -1.51 -25.14 47.40
CA TYR A 106 -0.95 -23.85 47.89
C TYR A 106 -1.97 -22.74 47.70
N SER A 107 -2.57 -22.35 48.83
CA SER A 107 -3.33 -21.14 49.04
C SER A 107 -2.39 -19.93 49.06
N THR A 108 -2.53 -19.03 48.09
CA THR A 108 -1.91 -17.69 48.13
C THR A 108 -3.00 -16.66 48.36
N THR A 109 -3.19 -16.31 49.63
CA THR A 109 -3.89 -15.09 50.05
C THR A 109 -3.11 -13.89 49.55
N ARG A 110 -3.61 -13.23 48.51
CA ARG A 110 -3.08 -11.95 48.03
C ARG A 110 -3.95 -10.85 48.62
N GLU A 111 -3.40 -10.18 49.63
CA GLU A 111 -4.01 -8.99 50.25
C GLU A 111 -4.16 -7.90 49.18
N SER A 112 -5.41 -7.68 48.78
CA SER A 112 -5.83 -6.57 47.92
C SER A 112 -5.82 -5.30 48.75
N SER A 113 -4.70 -4.58 48.75
CA SER A 113 -4.64 -3.21 49.24
C SER A 113 -5.39 -2.30 48.26
N CYS A 114 -6.61 -1.94 48.64
CA CYS A 114 -7.37 -0.85 48.02
C CYS A 114 -6.65 0.47 48.30
N LEU A 115 -5.75 0.86 47.39
CA LEU A 115 -5.30 2.23 47.27
C LEU A 115 -6.42 3.02 46.59
N GLU A 116 -7.14 3.81 47.39
CA GLU A 116 -8.04 4.86 46.92
C GLU A 116 -7.27 5.81 46.00
N ARG A 117 -7.38 5.57 44.69
CA ARG A 117 -6.97 6.52 43.66
C ARG A 117 -7.85 7.75 43.81
N LYS A 118 -7.28 8.84 44.30
CA LYS A 118 -7.89 10.16 44.24
C LYS A 118 -8.19 10.48 42.77
N ASP A 119 -9.47 10.53 42.43
CA ASP A 119 -10.01 11.06 41.18
C ASP A 119 -9.51 12.50 40.98
N SER A 120 -8.37 12.62 40.30
CA SER A 120 -8.00 13.88 39.66
C SER A 120 -8.86 13.95 38.41
N GLY A 121 -9.88 14.82 38.46
CA GLY A 121 -10.82 15.03 37.36
C GLY A 121 -10.08 15.34 36.07
N GLY A 122 -9.82 14.30 35.28
CA GLY A 122 -9.18 14.40 33.98
C GLY A 122 -10.10 15.21 33.09
N THR A 123 -9.71 16.44 32.77
CA THR A 123 -10.35 17.19 31.71
C THR A 123 -10.21 16.36 30.45
N ASN A 124 -11.32 15.86 29.90
CA ASN A 124 -11.35 15.14 28.63
C ASN A 124 -10.85 16.09 27.52
N GLU A 125 -9.54 16.13 27.32
CA GLU A 125 -8.93 16.92 26.26
C GLU A 125 -9.46 16.41 24.93
N SER A 126 -10.08 17.32 24.17
CA SER A 126 -10.55 17.03 22.82
C SER A 126 -9.74 17.83 21.82
N TYR A 127 -9.19 17.12 20.84
CA TYR A 127 -8.38 17.71 19.78
C TYR A 127 -9.26 17.96 18.56
N THR A 128 -9.10 19.13 17.93
CA THR A 128 -9.86 19.51 16.73
C THR A 128 -8.91 19.82 15.59
N PHE A 129 -9.16 19.22 14.43
CA PHE A 129 -8.36 19.41 13.21
C PHE A 129 -9.25 19.82 12.04
N SER A 130 -8.68 20.48 11.04
CA SER A 130 -9.33 20.64 9.74
C SER A 130 -9.33 19.30 9.00
N LEU A 131 -10.45 18.90 8.38
CA LEU A 131 -10.46 17.71 7.53
C LEU A 131 -9.58 17.91 6.29
N GLU A 132 -9.58 19.12 5.73
CA GLU A 132 -8.73 19.48 4.59
C GLU A 132 -7.25 19.22 4.91
N ALA A 133 -6.78 19.61 6.10
CA ALA A 133 -5.40 19.38 6.53
C ALA A 133 -5.07 17.87 6.66
N VAL A 134 -6.03 17.05 7.10
CA VAL A 134 -5.87 15.58 7.15
C VAL A 134 -5.70 15.01 5.76
N LEU A 135 -6.57 15.42 4.82
CA LEU A 135 -6.56 14.93 3.44
C LEU A 135 -5.35 15.44 2.66
N GLU A 136 -4.94 16.69 2.87
CA GLU A 136 -3.71 17.24 2.31
C GLU A 136 -2.49 16.46 2.81
N ARG A 137 -2.44 16.18 4.12
CA ARG A 137 -1.34 15.41 4.70
C ARG A 137 -1.27 13.99 4.17
N ARG A 138 -2.44 13.34 4.04
CA ARG A 138 -2.58 12.04 3.39
C ARG A 138 -2.01 12.04 1.98
N ARG A 139 -2.48 12.97 1.12
CA ARG A 139 -2.02 13.11 -0.26
C ARG A 139 -0.52 13.35 -0.34
N PHE A 140 0.02 14.14 0.58
CA PHE A 140 1.46 14.34 0.70
C PHE A 140 2.20 13.01 0.95
N HIS A 141 1.73 12.17 1.88
CA HIS A 141 2.34 10.86 2.12
C HIS A 141 2.23 9.94 0.89
N GLU A 142 1.04 9.84 0.28
CA GLU A 142 0.85 9.07 -0.95
C GLU A 142 1.82 9.54 -2.05
N GLU A 143 1.96 10.85 -2.25
CA GLU A 143 2.84 11.43 -3.25
C GLU A 143 4.32 11.14 -2.96
N VAL A 144 4.75 11.26 -1.69
CA VAL A 144 6.12 10.94 -1.29
C VAL A 144 6.43 9.48 -1.55
N ILE A 145 5.55 8.55 -1.15
CA ILE A 145 5.77 7.12 -1.40
C ILE A 145 5.78 6.82 -2.89
N ARG A 146 4.81 7.35 -3.64
CA ARG A 146 4.73 7.18 -5.10
C ARG A 146 6.00 7.70 -5.78
N LYS A 147 6.54 8.85 -5.37
CA LYS A 147 7.80 9.39 -5.91
C LYS A 147 8.99 8.45 -5.72
N HIS A 148 9.02 7.72 -4.61
CA HIS A 148 10.13 6.81 -4.27
C HIS A 148 9.89 5.35 -4.65
N THR A 149 8.67 4.99 -5.06
CA THR A 149 8.30 3.60 -5.38
C THR A 149 7.71 3.52 -6.77
N TYR A 150 8.33 2.72 -7.64
CA TYR A 150 7.77 2.48 -8.98
C TYR A 150 6.49 1.64 -8.89
N GLN A 151 5.43 2.09 -9.54
CA GLN A 151 4.11 1.47 -9.51
C GLN A 151 3.95 0.61 -10.77
N VAL A 152 3.86 -0.71 -10.59
CA VAL A 152 3.77 -1.67 -11.69
C VAL A 152 2.49 -2.46 -11.53
N ALA A 153 1.62 -2.42 -12.54
CA ALA A 153 0.44 -3.27 -12.58
C ALA A 153 0.67 -4.46 -13.51
N ILE A 154 0.35 -5.65 -13.01
CA ILE A 154 0.24 -6.88 -13.79
C ILE A 154 -1.24 -7.17 -13.99
N THR A 155 -1.64 -7.44 -15.23
CA THR A 155 -3.03 -7.81 -15.54
C THR A 155 -3.05 -8.87 -16.63
N GLY A 156 -4.10 -9.68 -16.66
CA GLY A 156 -4.30 -10.68 -17.70
C GLY A 156 -5.72 -11.18 -17.77
N SER A 157 -6.01 -11.98 -18.80
CA SER A 157 -7.28 -12.70 -18.92
C SER A 157 -7.49 -13.65 -17.74
N LYS A 158 -8.76 -14.03 -17.49
CA LYS A 158 -9.13 -15.04 -16.49
C LYS A 158 -8.51 -16.42 -16.77
N ASP A 159 -8.18 -16.70 -18.02
CA ASP A 159 -7.54 -17.95 -18.41
C ASP A 159 -6.04 -17.98 -18.03
N VAL A 160 -5.48 -16.84 -17.61
CA VAL A 160 -4.08 -16.70 -17.21
C VAL A 160 -3.98 -16.78 -15.70
N SER A 161 -3.06 -17.59 -15.19
CA SER A 161 -2.70 -17.62 -13.76
C SER A 161 -1.86 -16.39 -13.34
N PHE A 162 -2.24 -15.17 -13.76
CA PHE A 162 -1.42 -13.97 -13.55
C PHE A 162 -1.22 -13.62 -12.07
N HIS A 163 -2.13 -14.02 -11.18
CA HIS A 163 -1.94 -13.95 -9.72
C HIS A 163 -0.80 -14.86 -9.24
N SER A 164 -0.73 -16.10 -9.74
CA SER A 164 0.38 -17.03 -9.45
C SER A 164 1.70 -16.50 -9.99
N PHE A 165 1.66 -15.90 -11.18
CA PHE A 165 2.80 -15.23 -11.78
C PHE A 165 3.28 -14.03 -10.94
N ALA A 166 2.38 -13.14 -10.51
CA ALA A 166 2.71 -12.02 -9.63
C ALA A 166 3.29 -12.49 -8.28
N SER A 167 2.70 -13.52 -7.68
CA SER A 167 3.24 -14.15 -6.46
C SER A 167 4.64 -14.73 -6.69
N SER A 168 4.87 -15.40 -7.82
CA SER A 168 6.19 -15.91 -8.19
C SER A 168 7.24 -14.80 -8.34
N LEU A 169 6.85 -13.63 -8.84
CA LEU A 169 7.71 -12.44 -8.89
C LEU A 169 7.99 -11.90 -7.49
N ARG A 170 6.99 -11.84 -6.61
CA ARG A 170 7.17 -11.40 -5.21
C ARG A 170 8.14 -12.30 -4.44
N GLU A 171 8.04 -13.61 -4.62
CA GLU A 171 8.96 -14.58 -4.04
C GLU A 171 10.39 -14.47 -4.58
N LEU A 172 10.54 -14.12 -5.86
CA LEU A 172 11.85 -13.95 -6.50
C LEU A 172 12.56 -12.66 -6.07
N PHE A 173 11.78 -11.61 -5.78
CA PHE A 173 12.27 -10.26 -5.49
C PHE A 173 11.75 -9.78 -4.13
N PRO A 174 12.01 -10.52 -3.03
CA PRO A 174 11.51 -10.13 -1.72
C PRO A 174 12.10 -8.79 -1.31
N MET A 175 11.29 -7.95 -0.68
CA MET A 175 11.78 -6.75 0.01
C MET A 175 12.74 -7.17 1.12
N LYS A 176 14.02 -6.78 1.02
CA LYS A 176 15.03 -7.16 2.02
C LYS A 176 15.02 -6.24 3.24
N HIS A 177 14.59 -5.01 3.03
CA HIS A 177 14.64 -3.95 4.03
C HIS A 177 13.32 -3.21 4.07
N GLU A 178 12.87 -2.83 5.27
CA GLU A 178 11.83 -1.82 5.36
C GLU A 178 12.34 -0.54 4.71
N PRO A 179 11.53 0.12 3.87
CA PRO A 179 12.00 1.29 3.15
C PRO A 179 12.37 2.40 4.14
N THR A 180 13.62 2.87 4.12
CA THR A 180 14.11 3.89 5.06
C THR A 180 13.34 5.20 4.92
N PHE A 181 12.87 5.52 3.70
CA PHE A 181 12.10 6.74 3.43
C PHE A 181 10.81 6.86 4.25
N LEU A 182 10.31 5.75 4.83
CA LEU A 182 9.19 5.77 5.75
C LEU A 182 9.55 6.44 7.06
N TYR A 183 10.71 6.07 7.61
CA TYR A 183 11.26 6.64 8.82
C TYR A 183 11.78 8.05 8.58
N ASP A 184 12.35 8.30 7.40
CA ASP A 184 12.86 9.62 7.03
C ASP A 184 11.75 10.67 6.97
N SER A 185 10.51 10.30 6.62
CA SER A 185 9.40 11.27 6.60
C SER A 185 9.07 11.82 7.99
N ILE A 186 8.98 10.95 9.00
CA ILE A 186 8.71 11.34 10.39
C ILE A 186 9.93 12.04 10.99
N GLN A 187 11.13 11.51 10.75
CA GLN A 187 12.36 12.14 11.20
C GLN A 187 12.57 13.52 10.54
N TRP A 188 12.22 13.69 9.27
CA TRP A 188 12.33 14.97 8.57
C TRP A 188 11.42 16.03 9.19
N ILE A 189 10.19 15.67 9.59
CA ILE A 189 9.29 16.59 10.29
C ILE A 189 9.92 16.98 11.63
N GLN A 190 10.38 16.00 12.41
CA GLN A 190 11.07 16.22 13.69
C GLN A 190 12.31 17.09 13.54
N GLN A 191 13.12 16.88 12.50
CA GLN A 191 14.30 17.68 12.21
C GLN A 191 13.92 19.09 11.77
N SER A 192 12.89 19.25 10.94
CA SER A 192 12.38 20.55 10.52
C SER A 192 11.86 21.38 11.70
N LEU A 193 11.21 20.72 12.67
CA LEU A 193 10.82 21.35 13.94
C LEU A 193 12.01 21.84 14.74
N ASN A 194 12.95 20.94 14.99
CA ASN A 194 14.13 21.24 15.79
C ASN A 194 14.91 22.38 15.14
N TYR A 195 15.05 22.36 13.81
CA TYR A 195 15.64 23.46 13.06
C TYR A 195 14.89 24.78 13.24
N CYS A 196 13.56 24.80 13.13
CA CYS A 196 12.78 26.02 13.36
C CYS A 196 12.91 26.56 14.79
N LEU A 197 12.96 25.67 15.79
CA LEU A 197 13.17 26.01 17.20
C LEU A 197 14.58 26.58 17.44
N ASP A 198 15.61 25.94 16.88
CA ASP A 198 17.01 26.33 17.04
C ASP A 198 17.35 27.62 16.26
N ALA A 199 16.73 27.82 15.09
CA ALA A 199 16.92 29.01 14.28
C ALA A 199 16.29 30.28 14.87
N GLY A 200 15.60 30.18 16.02
CA GLY A 200 14.93 31.31 16.66
C GLY A 200 13.93 31.99 15.71
N MET A 201 13.30 31.22 14.81
CA MET A 201 12.32 31.76 13.88
C MET A 201 11.14 32.30 14.68
N ASN A 202 11.11 33.62 14.87
CA ASN A 202 10.10 34.35 15.64
C ASN A 202 8.70 34.34 15.00
N ASN A 203 8.50 33.57 13.93
CA ASN A 203 7.20 33.52 13.26
C ASN A 203 6.30 32.53 14.00
N ALA A 204 5.65 32.99 15.07
CA ALA A 204 4.74 32.20 15.92
C ALA A 204 3.68 31.41 15.12
N LYS A 205 3.35 31.88 13.91
CA LYS A 205 2.44 31.21 12.98
C LYS A 205 3.01 29.89 12.42
N GLU A 206 4.29 29.86 12.07
CA GLU A 206 4.95 28.66 11.55
C GLU A 206 5.13 27.60 12.64
N GLU A 207 5.57 28.02 13.83
CA GLU A 207 5.69 27.12 14.99
C GLU A 207 4.33 26.49 15.36
N SER A 208 3.25 27.29 15.37
CA SER A 208 1.90 26.78 15.65
C SER A 208 1.43 25.78 14.58
N ASN A 209 1.70 26.04 13.30
CA ASN A 209 1.34 25.12 12.22
C ASN A 209 2.09 23.79 12.35
N LEU A 210 3.38 23.84 12.64
CA LEU A 210 4.22 22.67 12.80
C LEU A 210 3.85 21.83 14.04
N LYS A 211 3.53 22.49 15.16
CA LYS A 211 2.95 21.82 16.34
C LYS A 211 1.61 21.17 16.01
N ASN A 212 0.74 21.83 15.25
CA ASN A 212 -0.54 21.26 14.82
C ASN A 212 -0.34 20.04 13.92
N MET A 213 0.66 20.05 13.03
CA MET A 213 1.00 18.90 12.17
C MET A 213 1.50 17.69 12.97
N LEU A 214 2.43 17.88 13.92
CA LEU A 214 2.86 16.80 14.80
C LEU A 214 1.72 16.21 15.60
N THR A 215 0.88 17.11 16.11
CA THR A 215 -0.29 16.73 16.90
C THR A 215 -1.21 15.90 16.01
N LEU A 216 -1.50 16.35 14.78
CA LEU A 216 -2.29 15.61 13.81
C LEU A 216 -1.76 14.19 13.58
N GLU A 217 -0.47 14.03 13.29
CA GLU A 217 0.15 12.72 13.04
C GLU A 217 0.15 11.82 14.27
N LYS A 218 0.22 12.39 15.48
CA LYS A 218 0.09 11.63 16.73
C LYS A 218 -1.30 11.03 16.89
N PHE A 219 -2.35 11.67 16.36
CA PHE A 219 -3.72 11.20 16.56
C PHE A 219 -4.32 10.49 15.36
N ILE A 220 -3.91 10.84 14.14
CA ILE A 220 -4.54 10.37 12.91
C ILE A 220 -3.50 9.70 12.03
N ASP A 221 -3.78 8.45 11.71
CA ASP A 221 -2.98 7.67 10.77
C ASP A 221 -3.30 8.10 9.33
N THR A 222 -2.63 9.18 8.92
CA THR A 222 -2.67 9.67 7.53
C THR A 222 -1.83 8.81 6.58
N TYR A 223 -0.99 7.93 7.14
CA TYR A 223 -0.06 7.10 6.41
C TYR A 223 -0.71 5.82 5.85
N SER A 224 -1.70 5.26 6.55
CA SER A 224 -2.43 4.04 6.13
C SER A 224 -2.93 4.05 4.68
N SER A 225 -3.41 5.19 4.19
CA SER A 225 -3.81 5.36 2.79
C SER A 225 -2.70 5.03 1.79
N ALA A 226 -1.46 5.36 2.16
CA ALA A 226 -0.29 5.25 1.33
C ALA A 226 0.32 3.85 1.39
N GLU A 227 -0.18 2.96 2.26
CA GLU A 227 0.19 1.53 2.31
C GLU A 227 -0.08 0.83 0.98
N SER A 228 -1.12 1.27 0.25
CA SER A 228 -1.42 0.77 -1.10
C SER A 228 -0.34 1.09 -2.14
N PHE A 229 0.60 2.01 -1.87
CA PHE A 229 1.71 2.35 -2.78
C PHE A 229 3.07 1.89 -2.26
N LEU A 230 3.11 1.25 -1.09
CA LEU A 230 4.33 0.78 -0.46
C LEU A 230 5.00 -0.30 -1.31
N PRO A 231 6.34 -0.30 -1.45
CA PRO A 231 7.01 -1.34 -2.20
C PRO A 231 6.78 -2.70 -1.54
N ASN A 232 6.45 -3.68 -2.36
CA ASN A 232 6.30 -5.07 -1.96
C ASN A 232 7.34 -5.98 -2.62
N VAL A 233 8.16 -5.44 -3.52
CA VAL A 233 9.31 -6.12 -4.15
C VAL A 233 10.50 -5.18 -4.34
N GLU A 234 11.70 -5.75 -4.34
CA GLU A 234 12.97 -5.04 -4.55
C GLU A 234 13.75 -5.65 -5.72
N VAL A 235 13.91 -4.89 -6.81
CA VAL A 235 14.61 -5.35 -8.02
C VAL A 235 15.91 -4.58 -8.19
N GLY A 236 17.04 -5.22 -7.89
CA GLY A 236 18.35 -4.57 -8.02
C GLY A 236 18.54 -3.35 -7.11
N GLY A 237 17.96 -3.35 -5.91
CA GLY A 237 17.97 -2.20 -5.00
C GLY A 237 16.89 -1.16 -5.29
N VAL A 238 16.06 -1.37 -6.32
CA VAL A 238 14.99 -0.45 -6.69
C VAL A 238 13.66 -0.91 -6.06
N PRO A 239 13.01 -0.06 -5.24
CA PRO A 239 11.71 -0.37 -4.63
C PRO A 239 10.60 -0.31 -5.68
N VAL A 240 9.81 -1.39 -5.74
CA VAL A 240 8.68 -1.53 -6.66
C VAL A 240 7.45 -1.96 -5.89
N HIS A 241 6.31 -1.33 -6.17
CA HIS A 241 5.00 -1.82 -5.79
C HIS A 241 4.42 -2.57 -6.97
N LEU A 242 4.29 -3.89 -6.81
CA LEU A 242 3.71 -4.80 -7.80
C LEU A 242 2.26 -5.09 -7.44
N GLU A 243 1.34 -4.53 -8.21
CA GLU A 243 -0.10 -4.72 -8.06
C GLU A 243 -0.60 -5.72 -9.11
N ASP A 244 -1.34 -6.75 -8.72
CA ASP A 244 -1.98 -7.70 -9.63
C ASP A 244 -3.47 -7.41 -9.72
N LEU A 245 -3.90 -6.95 -10.89
CA LEU A 245 -5.26 -6.48 -11.14
C LEU A 245 -5.93 -7.32 -12.22
N SER A 246 -7.16 -7.76 -11.98
CA SER A 246 -7.99 -8.23 -13.08
C SER A 246 -8.23 -7.10 -14.09
N ILE A 247 -8.57 -7.46 -15.34
CA ILE A 247 -8.85 -6.48 -16.40
C ILE A 247 -9.89 -5.45 -15.95
N TRP A 248 -10.93 -5.90 -15.24
CA TRP A 248 -11.99 -5.01 -14.76
C TRP A 248 -11.50 -4.06 -13.66
N GLU A 249 -10.71 -4.53 -12.70
CA GLU A 249 -10.14 -3.69 -11.64
C GLU A 249 -9.19 -2.65 -12.21
N LEU A 250 -8.33 -3.03 -13.17
CA LEU A 250 -7.46 -2.09 -13.87
C LEU A 250 -8.29 -1.00 -14.58
N LEU A 251 -9.31 -1.37 -15.34
CA LEU A 251 -10.17 -0.41 -16.04
C LEU A 251 -10.97 0.46 -15.07
N TYR A 252 -11.37 -0.08 -13.93
CA TYR A 252 -12.02 0.67 -12.86
C TYR A 252 -11.07 1.71 -12.27
N ASN A 253 -9.85 1.29 -11.89
CA ASN A 253 -8.81 2.17 -11.35
C ASN A 253 -8.49 3.31 -12.33
N LEU A 254 -8.25 2.98 -13.61
CA LEU A 254 -7.97 3.97 -14.67
C LEU A 254 -9.15 4.91 -14.97
N ARG A 255 -10.38 4.51 -14.65
CA ARG A 255 -11.57 5.36 -14.83
C ARG A 255 -11.83 6.27 -13.64
N CYS A 256 -11.60 5.77 -12.44
CA CYS A 256 -11.91 6.45 -11.18
C CYS A 256 -10.80 7.40 -10.75
N GLN A 257 -9.55 7.06 -11.02
CA GLN A 257 -8.41 7.83 -10.56
C GLN A 257 -7.92 8.73 -11.71
N ALA A 258 -8.04 10.05 -11.53
CA ALA A 258 -7.40 11.01 -12.43
C ALA A 258 -5.86 10.88 -12.42
N ASN A 259 -5.30 10.23 -11.38
CA ASN A 259 -3.86 10.22 -11.08
C ASN A 259 -3.29 8.81 -10.78
N SER A 260 -3.97 7.70 -11.14
CA SER A 260 -3.36 6.36 -11.04
C SER A 260 -2.36 6.17 -12.18
N GLU A 261 -1.21 6.82 -12.07
CA GLU A 261 -0.14 6.66 -13.05
C GLU A 261 0.68 5.43 -12.68
N PHE A 262 0.32 4.29 -13.27
CA PHE A 262 1.21 3.15 -13.34
C PHE A 262 2.40 3.52 -14.23
N ASP A 263 3.61 3.28 -13.75
CA ASP A 263 4.83 3.51 -14.53
C ASP A 263 4.95 2.50 -15.67
N VAL A 264 4.58 1.24 -15.37
CA VAL A 264 4.61 0.12 -16.30
C VAL A 264 3.38 -0.75 -16.11
N LEU A 265 2.75 -1.11 -17.23
CA LEU A 265 1.68 -2.08 -17.32
C LEU A 265 2.21 -3.35 -17.97
N VAL A 266 2.19 -4.46 -17.24
CA VAL A 266 2.54 -5.79 -17.77
C VAL A 266 1.24 -6.49 -18.15
N LEU A 267 1.01 -6.65 -19.45
CA LEU A 267 -0.17 -7.30 -20.00
C LEU A 267 0.15 -8.76 -20.29
N CYS A 268 -0.49 -9.66 -19.54
CA CYS A 268 -0.27 -11.09 -19.62
C CYS A 268 -1.34 -11.77 -20.47
N CYS A 269 -0.90 -12.69 -21.33
CA CYS A 269 -1.78 -13.68 -21.98
C CYS A 269 -1.20 -15.08 -21.86
N ASP A 270 -2.04 -16.10 -22.00
CA ASP A 270 -1.61 -17.50 -22.06
C ASP A 270 -1.46 -17.90 -23.53
N ALA A 271 -0.28 -18.40 -23.91
CA ALA A 271 -0.01 -18.86 -25.27
C ALA A 271 -0.91 -20.03 -25.69
N LEU A 272 -1.45 -20.81 -24.74
CA LEU A 272 -2.36 -21.92 -24.99
C LEU A 272 -3.83 -21.49 -25.18
N SER A 273 -4.16 -20.22 -24.92
CA SER A 273 -5.53 -19.69 -25.04
C SER A 273 -5.60 -18.54 -26.05
N LYS A 274 -6.11 -18.84 -27.24
CA LYS A 274 -6.45 -17.83 -28.26
C LYS A 274 -7.34 -16.71 -27.70
N ARG A 275 -8.30 -17.07 -26.84
CA ARG A 275 -9.18 -16.10 -26.18
C ARG A 275 -8.39 -15.13 -25.30
N SER A 276 -7.46 -15.64 -24.49
CA SER A 276 -6.59 -14.83 -23.63
C SER A 276 -5.80 -13.80 -24.45
N PHE A 277 -5.27 -14.21 -25.60
CA PHE A 277 -4.57 -13.31 -26.52
C PHE A 277 -5.49 -12.25 -27.15
N GLU A 278 -6.70 -12.63 -27.58
CA GLU A 278 -7.69 -11.66 -28.11
C GLU A 278 -8.12 -10.62 -27.04
N GLU A 279 -8.28 -11.06 -25.78
CA GLU A 279 -8.55 -10.17 -24.65
C GLU A 279 -7.38 -9.21 -24.38
N LEU A 280 -6.13 -9.68 -24.48
CA LEU A 280 -4.93 -8.83 -24.39
C LEU A 280 -4.90 -7.78 -25.50
N LEU A 281 -5.18 -8.16 -26.76
CA LEU A 281 -5.20 -7.21 -27.88
C LEU A 281 -6.27 -6.13 -27.69
N SER A 282 -7.45 -6.54 -27.23
CA SER A 282 -8.58 -5.63 -26.95
C SER A 282 -8.24 -4.68 -25.80
N LEU A 283 -7.60 -5.18 -24.75
CA LEU A 283 -7.17 -4.37 -23.61
C LEU A 283 -6.07 -3.39 -24.01
N ASP A 284 -5.03 -3.84 -24.73
CA ASP A 284 -3.96 -2.96 -25.22
C ASP A 284 -4.52 -1.84 -26.11
N GLU A 285 -5.52 -2.16 -26.94
CA GLU A 285 -6.23 -1.16 -27.74
C GLU A 285 -6.95 -0.11 -26.89
N LEU A 286 -7.66 -0.52 -25.84
CA LEU A 286 -8.31 0.40 -24.93
C LEU A 286 -7.30 1.27 -24.17
N LEU A 287 -6.20 0.68 -23.71
CA LEU A 287 -5.15 1.40 -22.99
C LEU A 287 -4.47 2.45 -23.88
N ARG A 288 -4.07 2.07 -25.10
CA ARG A 288 -3.38 2.98 -26.03
C ARG A 288 -4.27 4.10 -26.59
N ASN A 289 -5.57 3.86 -26.70
CA ASN A 289 -6.49 4.85 -27.28
C ASN A 289 -7.15 5.74 -26.21
N ARG A 290 -7.41 5.24 -25.00
CA ARG A 290 -8.31 5.92 -24.06
C ARG A 290 -7.72 6.20 -22.69
N TYR A 291 -7.12 5.20 -22.05
CA TYR A 291 -6.86 5.29 -20.60
C TYR A 291 -5.42 5.59 -20.23
N ALA A 292 -4.46 5.05 -20.97
CA ALA A 292 -3.05 5.06 -20.57
C ALA A 292 -2.15 5.28 -21.80
N GLN A 293 -2.39 6.38 -22.52
CA GLN A 293 -1.68 6.70 -23.76
C GLN A 293 -0.17 6.85 -23.55
N HIS A 294 0.25 7.25 -22.35
CA HIS A 294 1.65 7.50 -21.98
C HIS A 294 2.30 6.38 -21.16
N ALA A 295 1.51 5.47 -20.59
CA ALA A 295 2.07 4.39 -19.78
C ALA A 295 2.86 3.41 -20.65
N THR A 296 4.01 2.97 -20.13
CA THR A 296 4.79 1.91 -20.76
C THR A 296 4.01 0.61 -20.66
N ARG A 297 3.84 -0.09 -21.78
CA ARG A 297 3.19 -1.40 -21.83
C ARG A 297 4.21 -2.46 -22.20
N ILE A 298 4.21 -3.58 -21.50
CA ILE A 298 5.02 -4.77 -21.81
C ILE A 298 4.07 -5.95 -22.00
N TRP A 299 4.24 -6.71 -23.06
CA TRP A 299 3.49 -7.96 -23.26
C TRP A 299 4.25 -9.14 -22.68
N ALA A 300 3.59 -9.95 -21.86
CA ALA A 300 4.13 -11.15 -21.25
C ALA A 300 3.28 -12.38 -21.63
N VAL A 301 3.78 -13.18 -22.56
CA VAL A 301 3.13 -14.40 -23.06
C VAL A 301 3.57 -15.57 -22.19
N LEU A 302 2.66 -16.10 -21.37
CA LEU A 302 2.92 -17.23 -20.47
C LEU A 302 2.76 -18.58 -21.20
N ASN A 303 3.31 -19.65 -20.63
CA ASN A 303 3.17 -21.04 -21.10
C ASN A 303 3.57 -21.26 -22.57
N PHE A 304 4.55 -20.50 -23.05
CA PHE A 304 4.88 -20.51 -24.48
C PHE A 304 5.53 -21.83 -24.96
N ASP A 305 6.28 -22.52 -24.09
CA ASP A 305 6.93 -23.79 -24.46
C ASP A 305 5.93 -24.90 -24.79
N ASP A 306 4.76 -24.88 -24.16
CA ASP A 306 3.73 -25.89 -24.36
C ASP A 306 3.06 -25.77 -25.74
N VAL A 307 3.08 -24.58 -26.36
CA VAL A 307 2.52 -24.37 -27.70
C VAL A 307 3.39 -24.99 -28.79
N GLN A 308 4.71 -25.02 -28.62
CA GLN A 308 5.58 -25.71 -29.59
C GLN A 308 5.40 -27.23 -29.53
N ILE A 309 4.98 -27.73 -28.38
CA ILE A 309 4.80 -29.16 -28.11
C ILE A 309 3.38 -29.61 -28.43
N ALA A 310 2.39 -28.74 -28.22
CA ALA A 310 0.99 -29.03 -28.44
C ALA A 310 0.53 -28.46 -29.79
N HIS A 311 0.13 -29.33 -30.72
CA HIS A 311 -0.73 -28.97 -31.86
C HIS A 311 -2.16 -28.60 -31.40
N SER A 312 -2.31 -27.92 -30.27
CA SER A 312 -3.61 -27.54 -29.75
C SER A 312 -4.24 -26.54 -30.71
N SER A 313 -5.48 -26.80 -31.11
CA SER A 313 -6.24 -25.91 -32.01
C SER A 313 -6.45 -24.51 -31.44
N ASN A 314 -6.18 -24.34 -30.14
CA ASN A 314 -6.44 -23.12 -29.38
C ASN A 314 -5.15 -22.35 -29.03
N GLY A 315 -3.97 -22.95 -29.24
CA GLY A 315 -2.70 -22.27 -29.01
C GLY A 315 -2.46 -21.16 -30.04
N VAL A 316 -1.78 -20.10 -29.61
CA VAL A 316 -1.40 -18.98 -30.47
C VAL A 316 0.08 -19.11 -30.82
N PRO A 317 0.42 -19.45 -32.08
CA PRO A 317 1.81 -19.54 -32.50
C PRO A 317 2.49 -18.17 -32.45
N ARG A 318 3.82 -18.20 -32.26
CA ARG A 318 4.65 -17.01 -32.11
C ARG A 318 4.53 -16.03 -33.26
N GLU A 319 4.45 -16.55 -34.48
CA GLU A 319 4.39 -15.76 -35.70
C GLU A 319 3.12 -14.90 -35.75
N ILE A 320 2.01 -15.40 -35.17
CA ILE A 320 0.77 -14.63 -35.05
C ILE A 320 0.95 -13.49 -34.04
N ILE A 321 1.54 -13.78 -32.86
CA ILE A 321 1.77 -12.76 -31.82
C ILE A 321 2.69 -11.65 -32.34
N GLU A 322 3.80 -12.01 -32.96
CA GLU A 322 4.75 -11.06 -33.54
C GLU A 322 4.14 -10.28 -34.72
N SER A 323 3.32 -10.94 -35.55
CA SER A 323 2.58 -10.27 -36.62
C SER A 323 1.60 -9.22 -36.08
N GLU A 324 0.84 -9.52 -35.03
CA GLU A 324 -0.06 -8.54 -34.41
C GLU A 324 0.71 -7.37 -33.79
N LEU A 325 1.86 -7.63 -33.16
CA LEU A 325 2.73 -6.57 -32.65
C LEU A 325 3.21 -5.63 -33.77
N VAL A 326 3.56 -6.17 -34.94
CA VAL A 326 3.98 -5.39 -36.11
C VAL A 326 2.82 -4.56 -36.68
N ARG A 327 1.58 -5.05 -36.61
CA ARG A 327 0.38 -4.30 -37.06
C ARG A 327 0.10 -3.05 -36.22
N ILE A 328 0.49 -3.04 -34.95
CA ILE A 328 0.37 -1.84 -34.10
C ILE A 328 1.35 -0.76 -34.61
N PRO A 329 0.92 0.51 -34.77
CA PRO A 329 1.81 1.59 -35.19
C PRO A 329 3.04 1.71 -34.29
N ALA A 330 4.23 1.91 -34.86
CA ALA A 330 5.50 1.86 -34.12
C ALA A 330 5.55 2.76 -32.86
N LYS A 331 4.88 3.92 -32.88
CA LYS A 331 4.81 4.85 -31.73
C LYS A 331 3.87 4.39 -30.61
N GLN A 332 3.00 3.43 -30.89
CA GLN A 332 1.98 2.89 -29.99
C GLN A 332 2.26 1.43 -29.60
N ARG A 333 3.34 0.83 -30.11
CA ARG A 333 3.68 -0.54 -29.75
C ARG A 333 4.01 -0.64 -28.26
N PRO A 334 3.68 -1.78 -27.62
CA PRO A 334 4.32 -2.19 -26.38
C PRO A 334 5.83 -2.03 -26.48
N SER A 335 6.44 -1.62 -25.38
CA SER A 335 7.87 -1.35 -25.31
C SER A 335 8.70 -2.63 -25.39
N ASP A 336 8.18 -3.75 -24.90
CA ASP A 336 8.80 -5.08 -24.99
C ASP A 336 7.76 -6.21 -25.11
N LEU A 337 8.24 -7.36 -25.57
CA LEU A 337 7.50 -8.62 -25.69
C LEU A 337 8.33 -9.77 -25.10
N PHE A 338 7.75 -10.49 -24.14
CA PHE A 338 8.36 -11.61 -23.45
C PHE A 338 7.60 -12.90 -23.69
N PHE A 339 8.33 -13.98 -23.96
CA PHE A 339 7.81 -15.35 -23.99
C PHE A 339 8.31 -16.10 -22.76
N LEU A 340 7.43 -16.27 -21.78
CA LEU A 340 7.73 -16.81 -20.47
C LEU A 340 7.41 -18.31 -20.41
N ARG A 341 8.30 -19.03 -19.74
CA ARG A 341 8.25 -20.48 -19.55
C ARG A 341 7.99 -20.76 -18.07
N GLU A 342 6.86 -21.37 -17.75
CA GLU A 342 6.44 -21.65 -16.36
C GLU A 342 7.48 -22.51 -15.63
N ASN A 343 7.98 -23.56 -16.30
CA ASN A 343 8.92 -24.53 -15.73
C ASN A 343 10.40 -24.23 -15.99
N SER A 344 10.77 -22.98 -16.29
CA SER A 344 12.20 -22.66 -16.46
C SER A 344 12.91 -22.74 -15.11
N LEU A 345 13.77 -23.75 -14.94
CA LEU A 345 14.52 -24.06 -13.70
C LEU A 345 15.24 -22.85 -13.08
N PHE A 346 15.57 -21.84 -13.88
CA PHE A 346 16.34 -20.69 -13.44
C PHE A 346 15.53 -19.40 -13.30
N LYS A 347 14.21 -19.42 -13.56
CA LYS A 347 13.33 -18.23 -13.58
C LYS A 347 13.99 -17.04 -14.32
N PHE A 348 14.85 -17.33 -15.30
CA PHE A 348 15.73 -16.35 -15.97
C PHE A 348 14.90 -15.24 -16.61
N TRP A 349 13.83 -15.62 -17.31
CA TRP A 349 12.94 -14.69 -17.98
C TRP A 349 12.14 -13.80 -17.03
N HIS A 350 11.89 -14.24 -15.78
CA HIS A 350 11.27 -13.38 -14.76
C HIS A 350 12.25 -12.27 -14.34
N ARG A 351 13.55 -12.59 -14.25
CA ARG A 351 14.60 -11.61 -13.95
C ARG A 351 14.78 -10.63 -15.10
N GLU A 352 14.80 -11.12 -16.33
CA GLU A 352 14.88 -10.24 -17.51
C GLU A 352 13.65 -9.32 -17.60
N LEU A 353 12.44 -9.86 -17.42
CA LEU A 353 11.21 -9.06 -17.40
C LEU A 353 11.29 -7.95 -16.35
N MET A 354 11.62 -8.29 -15.09
CA MET A 354 11.68 -7.27 -14.03
C MET A 354 12.80 -6.25 -14.27
N SER A 355 13.91 -6.67 -14.87
CA SER A 355 14.97 -5.74 -15.30
C SER A 355 14.44 -4.75 -16.35
N GLN A 356 13.69 -5.20 -17.35
CA GLN A 356 13.08 -4.30 -18.33
C GLN A 356 11.96 -3.44 -17.74
N VAL A 357 11.16 -3.96 -16.81
CA VAL A 357 10.17 -3.18 -16.06
C VAL A 357 10.86 -2.00 -15.35
N ILE A 358 11.95 -2.24 -14.62
CA ILE A 358 12.71 -1.16 -13.97
C ILE A 358 13.28 -0.19 -15.00
N HIS A 359 13.88 -0.70 -16.08
CA HIS A 359 14.45 0.13 -17.14
C HIS A 359 13.42 1.12 -17.71
N HIS A 360 12.24 0.62 -18.07
CA HIS A 360 11.17 1.47 -18.60
C HIS A 360 10.56 2.38 -17.55
N ALA A 361 10.40 1.93 -16.31
CA ALA A 361 9.89 2.76 -15.22
C ALA A 361 10.82 3.95 -14.93
N GLN A 362 12.13 3.72 -14.87
CA GLN A 362 13.16 4.76 -14.71
C GLN A 362 13.13 5.75 -15.89
N LYS A 363 13.06 5.23 -17.12
CA LYS A 363 12.97 6.04 -18.34
C LYS A 363 11.70 6.89 -18.37
N HIS A 364 10.56 6.32 -17.97
CA HIS A 364 9.27 7.00 -17.93
C HIS A 364 9.29 8.19 -16.97
N ARG A 365 9.78 7.99 -15.74
CA ARG A 365 9.82 9.08 -14.74
C ARG A 365 10.90 10.13 -15.00
N GLN A 366 11.81 9.89 -15.94
CA GLN A 366 12.98 10.77 -16.20
C GLN A 366 13.75 11.12 -14.92
N LEU A 367 13.66 10.27 -13.89
CA LEU A 367 14.37 10.51 -12.65
C LEU A 367 15.84 10.33 -12.97
N VAL A 368 16.57 11.43 -13.01
CA VAL A 368 18.03 11.43 -12.98
C VAL A 368 18.37 10.65 -11.72
N MET A 369 18.83 9.40 -11.88
CA MET A 369 19.43 8.65 -10.79
C MET A 369 20.52 9.57 -10.24
N VAL A 370 20.30 10.12 -9.06
CA VAL A 370 21.34 10.85 -8.35
C VAL A 370 22.36 9.76 -8.03
N ASP A 371 23.39 9.66 -8.86
CA ASP A 371 24.47 8.70 -8.70
C ASP A 371 25.18 9.00 -7.37
N ASN A 372 24.66 8.43 -6.28
CA ASN A 372 25.27 8.45 -4.96
C ASN A 372 26.62 7.71 -4.93
N ALA A 373 27.05 7.16 -6.07
CA ALA A 373 28.32 6.46 -6.24
C ALA A 373 29.57 7.37 -6.21
N LYS A 374 29.43 8.71 -6.21
CA LYS A 374 30.60 9.61 -6.21
C LYS A 374 30.95 10.27 -4.88
N ASP A 375 30.09 10.25 -3.85
CA ASP A 375 30.37 10.96 -2.59
C ASP A 375 30.99 10.11 -1.48
N THR A 376 31.14 8.79 -1.65
CA THR A 376 31.86 7.95 -0.67
C THR A 376 33.38 8.01 -0.78
N LYS A 377 33.96 8.75 -1.74
CA LYS A 377 35.43 8.88 -1.89
C LYS A 377 36.06 10.19 -1.35
N LYS A 378 35.29 11.09 -0.71
CA LYS A 378 35.83 12.36 -0.18
C LYS A 378 35.79 12.57 1.34
N GLN A 379 35.47 11.55 2.14
CA GLN A 379 35.72 11.56 3.59
C GLN A 379 37.11 10.97 3.97
N GLY A 380 38.13 11.29 3.17
CA GLY A 380 39.51 10.93 3.45
C GLY A 380 40.32 12.17 3.86
N PHE A 381 40.63 12.25 5.16
CA PHE A 381 41.74 13.00 5.76
C PHE A 381 41.83 14.52 5.47
N CYS A 382 41.16 15.31 6.30
CA CYS A 382 41.69 16.61 6.69
C CYS A 382 42.76 16.36 7.77
N SER A 383 44.01 16.16 7.35
CA SER A 383 45.17 16.18 8.25
C SER A 383 45.51 17.65 8.51
N CYS A 384 45.28 18.10 9.74
CA CYS A 384 45.85 19.36 10.23
C CYS A 384 47.39 19.28 10.14
N MET A 385 47.98 20.24 9.42
CA MET A 385 49.32 20.76 9.69
C MET A 385 49.16 22.20 10.17
#